data_AF-X0VQB5-F1
#
_entry.id   AF-X0VQB5-F1
#
_cell.length_a   1.000
_cell.length_b   1.000
_cell.length_c   1.000
_cell.angle_alpha   90.00
_cell.angle_beta   90.00
_cell.angle_gamma   90.00
#
_symmetry.space_group_name_H-M   'P 1'
#
loop_
_entity.id
_entity.type
_entity.pdbx_description
1 polymer ?
#
loop_
_entity_poly.entity_id
_entity_poly.type
_entity_poly.pdbx_seq_one_letter_code
_entity_poly.pdbx_strand_id
1 'polypeptide(L)'
;MEIENRMFYISTVLILCLTMLLTLIPVWQLVIIPGIIAGMLNKSLKRGILSGFCGVTFSWGIYVIVGLFTRNVYFLLDQFGELIFGGDSGWIFLILVILLAAIFGAIGGGIGNGLMAVIKIYLDKHPSRDLKTK
;
A
#
# COMPACT_ATOMS: atom_id res chain seq x y z
N MET A 1 -16.98 -9.02 -15.54
CA MET A 1 -17.12 -8.68 -14.11
C MET A 1 -16.38 -9.65 -13.20
N GLU A 2 -16.47 -10.97 -13.44
CA GLU A 2 -15.83 -11.99 -12.59
C GLU A 2 -14.28 -11.91 -12.60
N ILE A 3 -13.67 -11.74 -13.76
CA ILE A 3 -12.20 -11.63 -13.91
C ILE A 3 -11.66 -10.40 -13.17
N GLU A 4 -12.35 -9.26 -13.24
CA GLU A 4 -11.93 -8.05 -12.54
C GLU A 4 -12.00 -8.21 -11.01
N ASN A 5 -13.00 -8.94 -10.50
CA ASN A 5 -13.12 -9.22 -9.07
C ASN A 5 -11.99 -10.15 -8.62
N ARG A 6 -11.68 -11.19 -9.40
CA ARG A 6 -10.56 -12.10 -9.13
C ARG A 6 -9.22 -11.34 -9.09
N MET A 7 -8.96 -10.47 -10.07
CA MET A 7 -7.75 -9.65 -10.10
C MET A 7 -7.64 -8.71 -8.90
N PHE A 8 -8.77 -8.12 -8.48
CA PHE A 8 -8.81 -7.28 -7.27
C PHE A 8 -8.38 -8.07 -6.02
N TYR A 9 -8.97 -9.24 -5.79
CA TYR A 9 -8.60 -10.08 -4.63
C TYR A 9 -7.15 -10.56 -4.68
N ILE A 10 -6.70 -11.06 -5.84
CA ILE A 10 -5.31 -11.52 -6.03
C ILE A 10 -4.34 -10.36 -5.79
N SER A 11 -4.60 -9.19 -6.38
CA SER A 11 -3.74 -8.02 -6.18
C SER A 11 -3.69 -7.62 -4.70
N THR A 12 -4.82 -7.64 -3.98
CA THR A 12 -4.88 -7.25 -2.57
C THR A 12 -4.05 -8.18 -1.70
N VAL A 13 -4.18 -9.50 -1.90
CA VAL A 13 -3.38 -10.52 -1.19
C VAL A 13 -1.90 -10.38 -1.52
N LEU A 14 -1.56 -10.21 -2.80
CA LEU A 14 -0.18 -10.03 -3.24
C LEU A 14 0.46 -8.78 -2.62
N ILE A 15 -0.26 -7.65 -2.61
CA ILE A 15 0.21 -6.40 -2.01
C ILE A 15 0.37 -6.54 -0.50
N LEU A 16 -0.54 -7.25 0.18
CA LEU A 16 -0.39 -7.53 1.61
C LEU A 16 0.91 -8.29 1.88
N CYS A 17 1.16 -9.39 1.15
CA CYS A 17 2.37 -10.19 1.31
C CYS A 17 3.64 -9.38 0.97
N LEU A 18 3.61 -8.62 -0.13
CA LEU A 18 4.75 -7.82 -0.56
C LEU A 18 5.06 -6.70 0.41
N THR A 19 4.04 -5.99 0.91
CA THR A 19 4.22 -4.95 1.93
C THR A 19 4.82 -5.54 3.20
N MET A 20 4.39 -6.74 3.61
CA MET A 20 4.97 -7.44 4.76
C MET A 20 6.43 -7.82 4.58
N LEU A 21 6.84 -8.19 3.38
CA LEU A 21 8.26 -8.45 3.12
C LEU A 21 9.08 -7.16 3.20
N LEU A 22 8.53 -6.05 2.71
CA LEU A 22 9.21 -4.76 2.72
C LEU A 22 9.27 -4.11 4.11
N THR A 23 8.37 -4.44 5.04
CA THR A 23 8.46 -3.95 6.43
C THR A 23 9.68 -4.52 7.18
N LEU A 24 10.32 -5.58 6.66
CA LEU A 24 11.59 -6.09 7.19
C LEU A 24 12.77 -5.13 6.94
N ILE A 25 12.63 -4.24 5.95
CA ILE A 25 13.62 -3.22 5.64
C ILE A 25 13.28 -1.97 6.46
N PRO A 26 14.24 -1.34 7.15
CA PRO A 26 13.99 -0.16 8.01
C PRO A 26 13.79 1.13 7.19
N VAL A 27 13.11 1.05 6.03
CA VAL A 27 12.77 2.18 5.15
C VAL A 27 11.27 2.12 4.91
N TRP A 28 10.53 2.85 5.74
CA TRP A 28 9.06 2.78 5.76
C TRP A 28 8.41 3.32 4.49
N GLN A 29 9.07 4.23 3.77
CA GLN A 29 8.57 4.83 2.52
C GLN A 29 8.44 3.80 1.38
N LEU A 30 9.12 2.65 1.49
CA LEU A 30 9.01 1.56 0.51
C LEU A 30 7.59 1.02 0.36
N VAL A 31 6.71 1.31 1.33
CA VAL A 31 5.27 1.00 1.29
C VAL A 31 4.55 1.53 0.04
N ILE A 32 5.10 2.57 -0.61
CA ILE A 32 4.52 3.10 -1.86
C ILE A 32 4.69 2.13 -3.04
N ILE A 33 5.75 1.31 -3.04
CA ILE A 33 6.07 0.39 -4.15
C ILE A 33 4.97 -0.69 -4.31
N PRO A 34 4.57 -1.42 -3.25
CA PRO A 34 3.41 -2.31 -3.30
C PRO A 34 2.13 -1.58 -3.74
N GLY A 35 1.91 -0.35 -3.27
CA GLY A 35 0.79 0.48 -3.71
C GLY A 35 0.78 0.67 -5.24
N ILE A 36 1.92 1.07 -5.82
CA ILE A 36 2.08 1.23 -7.28
C ILE A 36 1.79 -0.08 -8.01
N ILE A 37 2.32 -1.20 -7.52
CA ILE A 37 2.08 -2.52 -8.11
C ILE A 37 0.57 -2.87 -8.08
N ALA A 38 -0.15 -2.53 -7.01
CA ALA A 38 -1.60 -2.70 -6.90
C ALA A 38 -2.33 -2.00 -8.06
N GLY A 39 -1.92 -0.76 -8.35
CA GLY A 39 -2.45 0.05 -9.44
C GLY A 39 -2.19 -0.53 -10.82
N MET A 40 -0.98 -1.06 -11.04
CA MET A 40 -0.59 -1.66 -12.31
C MET A 40 -1.35 -2.96 -12.63
N LEU A 41 -1.64 -3.76 -11.59
CA LEU A 41 -2.34 -5.04 -11.74
C LEU A 41 -3.84 -4.89 -12.01
N ASN A 42 -4.45 -3.78 -11.58
CA ASN A 42 -5.89 -3.55 -11.72
C ASN A 42 -6.21 -2.70 -12.96
N LYS A 43 -7.27 -3.08 -13.69
CA LYS A 43 -7.72 -2.32 -14.87
C LYS A 43 -8.41 -1.01 -14.50
N SER A 44 -9.21 -1.03 -13.44
CA SER A 44 -9.97 0.14 -12.96
C SER A 44 -9.18 0.91 -11.91
N LEU A 45 -9.10 2.23 -12.07
CA LEU A 45 -8.48 3.14 -11.10
C LEU A 45 -9.04 2.92 -9.69
N LYS A 46 -10.36 2.83 -9.54
CA LYS A 46 -11.02 2.61 -8.23
C LYS A 46 -10.53 1.33 -7.55
N ARG A 47 -10.37 0.25 -8.32
CA ARG A 47 -9.90 -1.05 -7.81
C ARG A 47 -8.40 -1.05 -7.52
N GLY A 48 -7.60 -0.34 -8.32
CA GLY A 48 -6.18 -0.13 -8.05
C GLY A 48 -5.94 0.63 -6.75
N ILE A 49 -6.66 1.74 -6.56
CA ILE A 49 -6.63 2.51 -5.30
C ILE A 49 -7.09 1.65 -4.13
N LEU A 50 -8.23 0.95 -4.26
CA LEU A 50 -8.80 0.18 -3.15
C LEU A 50 -7.93 -1.03 -2.77
N SER A 51 -7.34 -1.73 -3.74
CA SER A 51 -6.44 -2.85 -3.46
C SER A 51 -5.13 -2.39 -2.82
N GLY A 52 -4.58 -1.26 -3.28
CA GLY A 52 -3.41 -0.62 -2.67
C GLY A 52 -3.70 -0.19 -1.23
N PHE A 53 -4.82 0.51 -1.02
CA PHE A 53 -5.31 0.90 0.31
C PHE A 53 -5.46 -0.32 1.23
N CYS A 54 -6.23 -1.33 0.84
CA CYS A 54 -6.50 -2.49 1.70
C CYS A 54 -5.24 -3.30 1.98
N GLY A 55 -4.47 -3.65 0.94
CA GLY A 55 -3.28 -4.49 1.08
C GLY A 55 -2.21 -3.84 1.96
N VAL A 56 -1.94 -2.55 1.77
CA VAL A 56 -0.97 -1.81 2.57
C VAL A 56 -1.47 -1.60 4.00
N THR A 57 -2.71 -1.13 4.17
CA THR A 57 -3.28 -0.83 5.49
C THR A 57 -3.34 -2.08 6.37
N PHE A 58 -3.79 -3.21 5.82
CA PHE A 58 -3.83 -4.45 6.59
C PHE A 58 -2.43 -4.97 6.93
N SER A 59 -1.47 -4.87 6.01
CA SER A 59 -0.08 -5.23 6.30
C SER A 59 0.50 -4.39 7.43
N TRP A 60 0.33 -3.07 7.38
CA TRP A 60 0.80 -2.18 8.45
C TRP A 60 0.02 -2.34 9.75
N GLY A 61 -1.28 -2.62 9.68
CA GLY A 61 -2.10 -2.96 10.84
C GLY A 61 -1.54 -4.16 11.59
N ILE A 62 -1.25 -5.25 10.87
CA ILE A 62 -0.62 -6.44 11.46
C ILE A 62 0.78 -6.10 11.99
N TYR A 63 1.59 -5.34 11.25
CA TYR A 63 2.93 -4.91 11.71
C TYR A 63 2.86 -4.14 13.04
N VAL A 64 1.93 -3.19 13.15
CA VAL A 64 1.68 -2.42 14.38
C VAL A 64 1.23 -3.34 15.50
N ILE A 65 0.26 -4.22 15.26
CA ILE A 65 -0.24 -5.19 16.25
C ILE A 65 0.91 -6.05 16.79
N VAL A 66 1.75 -6.60 15.89
CA VAL A 66 2.93 -7.38 16.30
C VAL A 66 3.89 -6.52 17.13
N GLY A 67 4.11 -5.25 16.74
CA GLY A 67 4.93 -4.31 17.50
C GLY A 67 4.38 -4.04 18.91
N LEU A 68 3.06 -3.91 19.07
CA LEU A 68 2.42 -3.72 20.37
C LEU A 68 2.71 -4.89 21.31
N PHE A 69 2.57 -6.13 20.84
CA PHE A 69 2.75 -7.33 21.65
C PHE A 69 4.22 -7.72 21.89
N THR A 70 5.12 -7.42 20.95
CA THR A 70 6.52 -7.91 21.02
C THR A 70 7.51 -6.89 21.56
N ARG A 71 7.24 -5.59 21.35
CA ARG A 71 8.21 -4.50 21.64
C ARG A 71 7.64 -3.40 22.52
N ASN A 72 6.38 -3.53 22.94
CA ASN A 72 5.66 -2.52 23.72
C ASN A 72 5.75 -1.12 23.08
N VAL A 73 5.55 -1.05 21.76
CA VAL A 73 5.63 0.20 20.98
C VAL A 73 4.70 1.29 21.53
N TYR A 74 3.58 0.89 22.14
CA TYR A 74 2.64 1.82 22.76
C TYR A 74 3.31 2.69 23.83
N PHE A 75 4.13 2.10 24.72
CA PHE A 75 4.81 2.84 25.77
C PHE A 75 5.71 3.96 25.21
N LEU A 76 6.47 3.67 24.16
CA LEU A 76 7.32 4.67 23.51
C LEU A 76 6.48 5.79 22.89
N LEU A 77 5.42 5.43 22.18
CA LEU A 77 4.52 6.41 21.55
C LEU A 77 3.78 7.26 22.59
N ASP A 78 3.45 6.68 23.74
CA ASP A 78 2.79 7.37 24.82
C ASP A 78 3.71 8.38 25.52
N GLN A 79 4.98 8.03 25.75
CA GLN A 79 5.99 9.01 26.22
C GLN A 79 6.15 10.20 25.27
N PHE A 80 6.15 9.94 23.95
CA PHE A 80 6.15 11.01 22.94
C PHE A 80 4.85 11.82 22.94
N GLY A 81 3.71 11.17 23.14
CA GLY A 81 2.40 11.81 23.24
C GLY A 81 2.25 12.68 24.48
N GLU A 82 2.77 12.23 25.61
CA GLU A 82 2.75 12.96 26.88
C GLU A 82 3.43 14.32 26.75
N LEU A 83 4.56 14.37 26.05
CA LEU A 83 5.32 15.60 25.81
C LEU A 83 4.56 16.65 24.97
N ILE A 84 3.65 16.22 24.08
CA ILE A 84 3.00 17.10 23.09
C ILE A 84 1.56 17.42 23.48
N PHE A 85 0.82 16.41 23.94
CA PHE A 85 -0.63 16.47 24.15
C PHE A 85 -1.04 16.19 25.61
N GLY A 86 -0.11 15.77 26.46
CA GLY A 86 -0.41 15.26 27.81
C GLY A 86 -0.65 13.74 27.84
N GLY A 87 -0.88 13.18 29.03
CA GLY A 87 -0.94 11.73 29.27
C GLY A 87 -1.98 10.97 28.42
N ASP A 88 -1.74 9.68 28.22
CA ASP A 88 -2.60 8.73 27.47
C ASP A 88 -2.82 9.11 25.99
N SER A 89 -1.82 9.70 25.33
CA SER A 89 -1.91 10.18 23.95
C SER A 89 -1.25 9.27 22.91
N GLY A 90 -0.65 8.15 23.31
CA GLY A 90 0.06 7.24 22.38
C GLY A 90 -0.81 6.64 21.26
N TRP A 91 -2.12 6.56 21.46
CA TRP A 91 -3.08 6.04 20.46
C TRP A 91 -3.19 6.94 19.22
N ILE A 92 -2.96 8.26 19.36
CA ILE A 92 -3.03 9.22 18.26
C ILE A 92 -1.96 8.88 17.20
N PHE A 93 -0.75 8.54 17.65
CA PHE A 93 0.34 8.16 16.75
C PHE A 93 0.09 6.82 16.08
N LEU A 94 -0.53 5.86 16.76
CA LEU A 94 -0.93 4.60 16.15
C LEU A 94 -1.94 4.83 15.00
N ILE A 95 -2.96 5.65 15.24
CA ILE A 95 -3.93 6.01 14.21
C ILE A 95 -3.24 6.73 13.06
N LEU A 96 -2.34 7.68 13.34
CA LEU A 96 -1.60 8.42 12.33
C LEU A 96 -0.75 7.49 11.45
N VAL A 97 -0.06 6.53 12.04
CA VAL A 97 0.75 5.53 11.33
C VAL A 97 -0.10 4.70 10.38
N ILE A 98 -1.26 4.21 10.83
CA ILE A 98 -2.19 3.44 9.99
C ILE A 98 -2.80 4.32 8.89
N LEU A 99 -3.14 5.57 9.21
CA LEU A 99 -3.69 6.52 8.25
C LEU A 99 -2.68 6.84 7.14
N LEU A 100 -1.41 7.06 7.50
CA LEU A 100 -0.34 7.28 6.53
C LEU A 100 -0.18 6.06 5.62
N ALA A 101 -0.14 4.85 6.17
CA ALA A 101 -0.09 3.62 5.38
C ALA A 101 -1.25 3.55 4.37
N ALA A 102 -2.45 3.86 4.84
CA ALA A 102 -3.66 3.84 4.02
C ALA A 102 -3.60 4.86 2.87
N ILE A 103 -3.15 6.08 3.16
CA ILE A 103 -2.96 7.13 2.16
C ILE A 103 -1.89 6.73 1.14
N PHE A 104 -0.73 6.26 1.59
CA PHE A 104 0.35 5.84 0.68
C PHE A 104 -0.04 4.65 -0.18
N GLY A 105 -0.78 3.69 0.38
CA GLY A 105 -1.34 2.56 -0.38
C GLY A 105 -2.32 3.02 -1.46
N ALA A 106 -3.23 3.94 -1.11
CA ALA A 106 -4.21 4.51 -2.03
C ALA A 106 -3.54 5.34 -3.14
N ILE A 107 -2.63 6.24 -2.79
CA ILE A 107 -1.88 7.09 -3.72
C ILE A 107 -1.04 6.22 -4.66
N GLY A 108 -0.31 5.23 -4.11
CA GLY A 108 0.45 4.28 -4.91
C GLY A 108 -0.46 3.57 -5.93
N GLY A 109 -1.61 3.06 -5.48
CA GLY A 109 -2.60 2.41 -6.36
C GLY A 109 -3.11 3.32 -7.48
N GLY A 110 -3.31 4.61 -7.18
CA GLY A 110 -3.67 5.62 -8.18
C GLY A 110 -2.56 5.85 -9.22
N ILE A 111 -1.32 6.08 -8.74
CA ILE A 111 -0.15 6.32 -9.58
C ILE A 111 0.12 5.13 -10.50
N GLY A 112 0.09 3.91 -9.96
CA GLY A 112 0.36 2.69 -10.74
C GLY A 112 -0.65 2.47 -11.86
N ASN A 113 -1.93 2.74 -11.61
CA ASN A 113 -2.96 2.64 -12.65
C ASN A 113 -2.78 3.73 -13.72
N GLY A 114 -2.49 4.97 -13.30
CA GLY A 114 -2.21 6.08 -14.22
C GLY A 114 -1.00 5.80 -15.12
N LEU A 115 0.09 5.26 -14.56
CA LEU A 115 1.27 4.85 -15.32
C LEU A 115 0.91 3.79 -16.37
N MET A 116 0.14 2.78 -15.98
CA MET A 116 -0.29 1.71 -16.89
C MET A 116 -1.20 2.24 -18.02
N ALA A 117 -2.02 3.26 -17.75
CA ALA A 117 -2.82 3.93 -18.77
C ALA A 117 -1.94 4.63 -19.82
N VAL A 118 -0.91 5.36 -19.38
CA VAL A 118 0.05 6.02 -20.30
C VAL A 118 0.83 5.00 -21.12
N ILE A 119 1.28 3.90 -20.50
CA ILE A 119 1.99 2.82 -21.20
C ILE A 119 1.12 2.22 -22.30
N LYS A 120 -0.16 1.93 -22.03
CA LYS A 120 -1.09 1.41 -23.03
C LYS A 120 -1.27 2.35 -24.21
N ILE A 121 -1.49 3.64 -23.94
CA ILE A 121 -1.63 4.67 -24.99
C ILE A 121 -0.35 4.74 -25.86
N TYR A 122 0.83 4.62 -25.24
CA TYR A 122 2.10 4.63 -25.97
C TYR A 122 2.27 3.40 -26.88
N LEU A 123 1.92 2.21 -26.37
CA LEU A 123 2.00 0.95 -27.11
C LEU A 123 1.00 0.92 -28.28
N ASP A 124 -0.24 1.38 -28.06
CA ASP A 124 -1.26 1.45 -29.10
C ASP A 124 -0.86 2.37 -30.27
N LYS A 125 -0.08 3.42 -29.98
CA LYS A 125 0.46 4.34 -31.00
C LYS A 125 1.67 3.78 -31.77
N HIS A 126 2.36 2.74 -31.27
CA HIS A 126 3.57 2.17 -31.89
C HIS A 126 3.47 0.63 -32.04
N PRO A 127 2.51 0.11 -32.83
CA PRO A 127 2.19 -1.31 -32.89
C PRO A 127 3.31 -2.19 -33.49
N SER A 128 4.25 -1.62 -34.26
CA SER A 128 5.34 -2.35 -34.91
C SER A 128 6.41 -2.89 -33.95
N ARG A 129 6.37 -2.54 -32.66
CA ARG A 129 7.22 -3.14 -31.62
C ARG A 129 6.64 -4.43 -31.00
N ASP A 130 5.33 -4.66 -31.10
CA ASP A 130 4.65 -5.79 -30.44
C ASP A 130 4.83 -7.12 -31.22
N LEU A 131 5.22 -7.03 -32.49
CA LEU A 131 5.43 -8.18 -33.39
C LEU A 131 6.81 -8.83 -33.29
N LYS A 132 7.77 -8.23 -32.56
CA LYS A 132 9.13 -8.81 -32.40
C LYS A 132 9.31 -9.66 -31.13
N THR A 133 8.26 -9.81 -30.32
CA THR A 133 8.31 -10.51 -29.02
C THR A 133 7.34 -11.68 -28.90
N LYS A 134 6.69 -12.09 -30.00
CA LYS A 134 6.03 -13.41 -30.11
C LYS A 134 6.92 -14.34 -30.92
#